data_AF-A0AAD4BY94-F1
#
_entry.id   AF-A0AAD4BY94-F1
#
_cell.length_a   1.000
_cell.length_b   1.000
_cell.length_c   1.000
_cell.angle_alpha   90.00
_cell.angle_beta   90.00
_cell.angle_gamma   90.00
#
_symmetry.space_group_name_H-M   'P 1'
#
loop_
_entity.id
_entity.type
_entity.pdbx_description
1 polymer ?
#
loop_
_entity_poly.entity_id
_entity_poly.type
_entity_poly.pdbx_seq_one_letter_code
_entity_poly.pdbx_strand_id
1 'polypeptide(L)' 'VDNPDCPHCPGRRETVLHFLLECPHYARARDQLRHRTRGKSRRIEALLADPACVKPALTYINATGRFRKTHGDLTPPK' A
#
# COMPACT_ATOMS: atom_id res chain seq x y z
N VAL A 1 -3.72 -11.34 -19.35
CA VAL A 1 -2.51 -11.94 -18.76
C VAL A 1 -2.28 -11.24 -17.44
N ASP A 2 -2.38 -11.97 -16.33
CA ASP A 2 -2.05 -11.42 -15.01
C ASP A 2 -0.52 -11.35 -14.94
N ASN A 3 0.02 -10.14 -15.07
CA ASN A 3 1.46 -9.95 -15.13
C ASN A 3 1.96 -9.67 -13.69
N PRO A 4 2.81 -10.54 -13.11
CA PRO A 4 3.26 -10.38 -11.73
C PRO A 4 4.24 -9.22 -11.56
N ASP A 5 4.67 -8.55 -12.64
CA ASP A 5 5.55 -7.39 -12.56
C ASP A 5 4.80 -6.12 -12.20
N CYS A 6 5.51 -5.27 -11.47
CA CYS A 6 5.01 -3.95 -11.13
C CYS A 6 4.90 -3.13 -12.41
N PRO A 7 3.72 -2.54 -12.72
CA PRO A 7 3.54 -1.73 -13.92
C PRO A 7 4.41 -0.47 -13.92
N HIS A 8 4.95 -0.08 -12.76
CA HIS A 8 5.77 1.09 -12.59
C HIS A 8 7.28 0.79 -12.46
N CYS A 9 7.65 -0.45 -12.15
CA CYS A 9 9.04 -0.85 -11.96
C CYS A 9 9.41 -1.92 -13.00
N PRO A 10 10.07 -1.56 -14.11
CA PRO A 10 10.40 -2.51 -15.16
C PRO A 10 11.34 -3.60 -14.61
N GLY A 11 11.01 -4.86 -14.88
CA GLY A 11 11.81 -6.02 -14.47
C GLY A 11 11.74 -6.37 -12.98
N ARG A 12 10.86 -5.74 -12.20
CA ARG A 12 10.58 -6.14 -10.81
C ARG A 12 9.20 -6.75 -10.67
N ARG A 13 9.16 -7.95 -10.09
CA ARG A 13 7.93 -8.55 -9.58
C ARG A 13 7.33 -7.69 -8.47
N GLU A 14 6.05 -7.43 -8.57
CA GLU A 14 5.32 -6.77 -7.52
C GLU A 14 4.90 -7.76 -6.44
N THR A 15 5.77 -7.93 -5.45
CA THR A 15 5.43 -8.64 -4.22
C THR A 15 4.70 -7.71 -3.25
N VAL A 16 4.05 -8.26 -2.22
CA VAL A 16 3.46 -7.48 -1.12
C VAL A 16 4.51 -6.56 -0.47
N LEU A 17 5.76 -7.05 -0.37
CA LEU A 17 6.88 -6.28 0.16
C LEU A 17 7.25 -5.13 -0.78
N HIS A 18 7.36 -5.39 -2.09
CA HIS A 18 7.61 -4.34 -3.06
C HIS A 18 6.52 -3.27 -3.03
N PHE A 19 5.26 -3.71 -3.08
CA PHE A 19 4.09 -2.84 -3.09
C PHE A 19 4.00 -1.97 -1.84
N LEU A 20 4.16 -2.53 -0.63
CA LEU A 20 3.97 -1.77 0.62
C LEU A 20 5.21 -0.99 1.06
N LEU A 21 6.44 -1.47 0.76
CA LEU A 21 7.66 -0.96 1.38
C LEU A 21 8.69 -0.38 0.39
N GLU A 22 8.76 -0.86 -0.85
CA GLU A 22 9.90 -0.55 -1.73
C GLU A 22 9.53 0.29 -2.96
N CYS A 23 8.33 0.14 -3.52
CA CYS A 23 7.99 0.63 -4.86
C CYS A 23 8.14 2.16 -4.98
N PRO A 24 9.13 2.71 -5.70
CA PRO A 24 9.39 4.15 -5.72
C PRO A 24 8.19 4.98 -6.17
N HIS A 25 7.34 4.44 -7.05
CA HIS A 25 6.13 5.10 -7.52
C HIS A 25 5.17 5.48 -6.38
N TYR A 26 5.07 4.62 -5.36
CA TYR A 26 4.19 4.85 -4.21
C TYR A 26 4.89 5.55 -3.04
N ALA A 27 6.07 6.14 -3.23
CA ALA A 27 6.83 6.78 -2.16
C ALA A 27 6.02 7.83 -1.39
N ARG A 28 5.30 8.71 -2.09
CA ARG A 28 4.45 9.73 -1.46
C ARG A 28 3.33 9.14 -0.61
N ALA A 29 2.66 8.10 -1.11
CA ALA A 29 1.61 7.40 -0.36
C ALA A 29 2.20 6.64 0.84
N ARG A 30 3.39 6.07 0.69
CA ARG A 30 4.12 5.44 1.79
C ARG A 30 4.53 6.45 2.85
N ASP A 31 4.98 7.65 2.49
CA ASP A 31 5.33 8.64 3.50
C ASP A 31 4.12 9.02 4.35
N GLN A 32 2.94 9.19 3.72
CA GLN A 32 1.71 9.42 4.47
C GLN A 32 1.35 8.22 5.37
N LEU A 33 1.52 6.99 4.88
CA LEU A 33 1.36 5.77 5.68
C LEU A 33 2.33 5.76 6.88
N ARG A 34 3.60 6.13 6.66
CA ARG A 34 4.65 6.20 7.68
C ARG A 34 4.34 7.23 8.75
N HIS A 35 3.89 8.41 8.35
CA HIS A 35 3.44 9.46 9.27
C HIS A 35 2.27 8.99 10.13
N ARG A 36 1.25 8.35 9.53
CA ARG A 36 0.05 7.88 10.26
C ARG A 36 0.33 6.69 11.19
N THR A 37 1.26 5.82 10.83
CA THR A 37 1.64 4.62 11.62
C THR A 37 2.78 4.88 12.61
N ARG A 38 3.27 6.13 12.75
CA ARG A 38 4.39 6.52 13.62
C ARG A 38 5.63 5.61 13.45
N GLY A 39 5.91 5.18 12.22
CA GLY A 39 7.08 4.34 11.91
C GLY A 39 6.89 2.81 12.09
N LYS A 40 5.73 2.33 12.54
CA LYS A 40 5.40 0.88 12.56
C LYS A 40 5.30 0.26 11.16
N SER A 41 5.14 1.10 10.13
CA SER A 41 5.05 0.75 8.71
C SER A 41 6.28 0.09 8.09
N ARG A 42 7.38 -0.13 8.82
CA ARG A 42 8.51 -0.92 8.31
C ARG A 42 8.27 -2.43 8.36
N ARG A 43 7.28 -2.90 9.11
CA ARG A 43 6.93 -4.32 9.21
C ARG A 43 5.56 -4.56 8.61
N ILE A 44 5.49 -5.45 7.62
CA ILE A 44 4.23 -5.82 6.95
C ILE A 44 3.25 -6.40 7.96
N GLU A 45 3.73 -7.26 8.87
CA GLU A 45 2.93 -7.85 9.94
C GLU A 45 2.28 -6.77 10.81
N ALA A 46 3.04 -5.76 11.22
CA ALA A 46 2.49 -4.65 12.01
C ALA A 46 1.47 -3.84 11.19
N LEU A 47 1.67 -3.67 9.89
CA LEU A 47 0.73 -2.96 9.02
C LEU A 47 -0.62 -3.68 8.87
N LEU A 48 -0.60 -5.01 8.85
CA LEU A 48 -1.78 -5.83 8.57
C LEU A 48 -2.46 -6.38 9.84
N ALA A 49 -1.71 -6.55 10.94
CA ALA A 49 -2.23 -7.10 12.19
C ALA A 49 -2.63 -6.04 13.22
N ASP A 50 -1.96 -4.87 13.24
CA ASP A 50 -2.25 -3.82 14.22
C ASP A 50 -3.45 -2.99 13.75
N PRO A 51 -4.57 -2.95 14.49
CA PRO A 51 -5.78 -2.24 14.06
C PRO A 51 -5.58 -0.72 13.90
N ALA A 52 -4.58 -0.12 14.56
CA ALA A 52 -4.23 1.28 14.36
C ALA A 52 -3.42 1.50 13.06
N CYS A 53 -2.81 0.45 12.49
CA CYS A 53 -2.09 0.50 11.22
C CYS A 53 -2.92 0.04 10.02
N VAL A 54 -3.94 -0.80 10.24
CA VAL A 54 -4.83 -1.31 9.18
C VAL A 54 -5.58 -0.19 8.46
N LYS A 55 -6.17 0.77 9.19
CA LYS A 55 -6.86 1.93 8.56
C LYS A 55 -5.92 2.75 7.65
N PRO A 56 -4.72 3.16 8.11
CA PRO A 56 -3.70 3.75 7.25
C PRO A 56 -3.33 2.88 6.04
N ALA A 57 -3.15 1.57 6.22
CA ALA A 57 -2.80 0.64 5.15
C ALA A 57 -3.90 0.56 4.08
N LEU A 58 -5.17 0.51 4.48
CA LEU A 58 -6.30 0.55 3.54
C LEU A 58 -6.36 1.88 2.79
N THR A 59 -6.09 3.00 3.47
CA THR A 59 -6.02 4.32 2.81
C THR A 59 -4.91 4.34 1.76
N TYR A 60 -3.74 3.77 2.08
CA TYR A 60 -2.63 3.62 1.14
C TYR A 60 -3.06 2.81 -0.09
N ILE A 61 -3.68 1.64 0.12
CA ILE A 61 -4.13 0.80 -0.98
C ILE A 61 -5.17 1.52 -1.85
N ASN A 62 -6.08 2.28 -1.25
CA ASN A 62 -7.03 3.10 -2.00
C ASN A 62 -6.31 4.17 -2.84
N ALA A 63 -5.32 4.87 -2.26
CA ALA A 63 -4.54 5.88 -2.95
C ALA A 63 -3.72 5.32 -4.13
N THR A 64 -3.29 4.04 -4.05
CA THR A 64 -2.66 3.34 -5.19
C THR A 64 -3.64 2.91 -6.27
N GLY A 65 -4.96 2.99 -6.01
CA GLY A 65 -6.01 2.58 -6.95
C GLY A 65 -6.14 1.06 -7.15
N ARG A 66 -5.36 0.24 -6.43
CA ARG A 66 -5.28 -1.21 -6.62
C ARG A 66 -6.63 -1.90 -6.45
N PHE A 67 -7.36 -1.53 -5.40
CA PHE A 67 -8.68 -2.08 -5.11
C PHE A 67 -9.82 -1.33 -5.80
N ARG A 68 -9.54 -0.26 -6.55
CA ARG A 68 -10.58 0.50 -7.25
C ARG A 68 -11.31 -0.34 -8.29
N LYS A 69 -10.61 -1.32 -8.87
CA LYS A 69 -11.16 -2.25 -9.87
C LYS A 69 -12.06 -3.32 -9.26
N THR A 70 -11.82 -3.72 -8.02
CA THR A 70 -12.53 -4.85 -7.37
C THR A 70 -13.58 -4.39 -6.37
N HIS A 71 -13.34 -3.28 -5.66
CA HIS A 71 -14.16 -2.80 -4.55
C HIS A 71 -14.68 -1.35 -4.73
N GLY A 72 -14.40 -0.70 -5.87
CA GLY A 72 -14.72 0.72 -6.05
C GLY A 72 -13.83 1.63 -5.21
N ASP A 73 -14.23 2.89 -5.01
CA ASP A 73 -13.45 3.83 -4.19
C ASP A 73 -13.58 3.47 -2.70
N LEU A 74 -12.48 3.04 -2.08
CA LEU A 74 -12.43 2.65 -0.67
C LEU A 74 -12.18 3.87 0.23
N THR A 75 -12.70 5.05 -0.10
CA THR A 75 -12.56 6.23 0.77
C THR A 75 -13.18 5.92 2.14
N PRO A 76 -12.38 5.87 3.22
CA PRO A 76 -12.95 5.67 4.54
C PRO A 76 -13.81 6.89 4.89
N PRO A 77 -14.99 6.70 5.51
CA PRO A 77 -15.84 7.81 5.94
C PRO A 77 -15.08 8.73 6.90
N LYS A 78 -15.29 10.03 6.73
CA LYS A 78 -14.59 11.12 7.42
C LYS A 78 -14.94 11.20 8.91
#